data_AF-A0A8J7GFG8-F1
#
_entry.id   AF-A0A8J7GFG8-F1
#
_cell.length_a   1.000
_cell.length_b   1.000
_cell.length_c   1.000
_cell.angle_alpha   90.00
_cell.angle_beta   90.00
_cell.angle_gamma   90.00
#
_symmetry.space_group_name_H-M   'P 1'
#
loop_
_entity.id
_entity.type
_entity.pdbx_description
1 polymer ?
#
loop_
_entity_poly.entity_id
_entity_poly.type
_entity_poly.pdbx_seq_one_letter_code
_entity_poly.pdbx_strand_id
1 'polypeptide(L)' 'MQPAERLEQVVAAARDQLAAGADLDEVISYLRRAGLGEPDSVTAVRVLTGSDLGTARLVVHHSPVWADQLRGRG' A
#
# COMPACT_ATOMS: atom_id res chain seq x y z
N MET A 1 7.44 8.56 17.71
CA MET A 1 7.74 7.64 16.59
C MET A 1 7.98 8.49 15.36
N GLN A 2 9.18 8.41 14.78
CA GLN A 2 9.52 9.14 13.56
C GLN A 2 8.66 8.59 12.40
N PRO A 3 8.32 9.41 11.39
CA PRO A 3 7.50 8.97 10.25
C PRO A 3 8.13 7.80 9.48
N ALA A 4 9.47 7.73 9.40
CA ALA A 4 10.19 6.62 8.78
C ALA A 4 10.02 5.29 9.54
N GLU A 5 10.18 5.31 10.86
CA GLU A 5 10.03 4.10 11.70
C GLU A 5 8.62 3.50 11.58
N ARG A 6 7.60 4.36 11.44
CA ARG A 6 6.21 3.91 11.25
C ARG A 6 6.02 3.20 9.92
N LEU A 7 6.56 3.74 8.83
CA LEU A 7 6.47 3.12 7.50
C LEU A 7 7.13 1.74 7.52
N GLU A 8 8.31 1.61 8.11
CA GLU A 8 9.04 0.35 8.20
C GLU A 8 8.25 -0.72 8.96
N GLN A 9 7.63 -0.36 10.10
CA GLN A 9 6.80 -1.28 10.88
C GLN A 9 5.57 -1.76 10.10
N VAL A 10 4.88 -0.85 9.41
CA VAL A 10 3.70 -1.19 8.61
C VAL A 10 4.09 -2.06 7.42
N VAL A 11 5.23 -1.79 6.78
CA VAL A 11 5.76 -2.62 5.69
C VAL A 11 6.14 -4.01 6.18
N ALA A 12 6.78 -4.14 7.35
CA ALA A 12 7.09 -5.43 7.94
C ALA A 12 5.83 -6.27 8.18
N ALA A 13 4.80 -5.69 8.81
CA ALA A 13 3.53 -6.37 9.03
C ALA A 13 2.79 -6.73 7.72
N ALA A 14 2.93 -5.91 6.68
CA ALA A 14 2.41 -6.22 5.35
C ALA A 14 3.15 -7.38 4.68
N ARG A 15 4.47 -7.51 4.89
CA ARG A 15 5.24 -8.68 4.43
C ARG A 15 4.77 -9.96 5.09
N ASP A 16 4.53 -9.95 6.39
CA ASP A 16 3.99 -11.10 7.11
C ASP A 16 2.63 -11.53 6.56
N GLN A 17 1.75 -10.58 6.22
CA GLN A 17 0.47 -10.88 5.59
C GLN A 17 0.64 -11.54 4.21
N LEU A 18 1.53 -11.02 3.36
CA LEU A 18 1.85 -11.66 2.07
C LEU A 18 2.40 -13.08 2.25
N ALA A 19 3.29 -13.28 3.22
CA ALA A 19 3.85 -14.58 3.55
C ALA A 19 2.79 -15.57 4.08
N ALA A 20 1.76 -15.05 4.77
CA ALA A 20 0.58 -15.81 5.20
C ALA A 20 -0.43 -16.09 4.07
N GLY A 21 -0.18 -15.59 2.86
CA GLY A 21 -1.02 -15.80 1.68
C GLY A 21 -2.09 -14.73 1.45
N ALA A 22 -2.02 -13.58 2.11
CA ALA A 22 -2.90 -12.46 1.82
C ALA A 22 -2.66 -11.92 0.41
N ASP A 23 -3.73 -11.51 -0.26
CA ASP A 23 -3.64 -10.90 -1.57
C ASP A 23 -3.22 -9.42 -1.48
N LEU A 24 -2.76 -8.86 -2.60
CA LEU A 24 -2.24 -7.50 -2.63
C LEU A 24 -3.30 -6.44 -2.28
N ASP A 25 -4.57 -6.69 -2.60
CA ASP A 25 -5.69 -5.81 -2.24
C ASP A 25 -5.95 -5.77 -0.72
N GLU A 26 -5.77 -6.90 -0.03
CA GLU A 26 -5.87 -6.97 1.43
C GLU A 26 -4.73 -6.19 2.07
N VAL A 27 -3.52 -6.31 1.52
CA VAL A 27 -2.35 -5.54 1.94
C VAL A 27 -2.59 -4.05 1.74
N ILE A 28 -3.05 -3.60 0.58
CA ILE A 28 -3.33 -2.18 0.32
C ILE A 28 -4.43 -1.66 1.25
N SER A 29 -5.43 -2.48 1.54
CA SER A 29 -6.47 -2.17 2.52
C SER A 29 -5.89 -1.99 3.92
N TYR A 30 -4.97 -2.85 4.32
CA TYR A 30 -4.24 -2.75 5.58
C TYR A 30 -3.39 -1.46 5.64
N LEU A 31 -2.62 -1.13 4.59
CA LEU A 31 -1.80 0.08 4.53
C LEU A 31 -2.64 1.35 4.79
N ARG A 32 -3.81 1.44 4.15
CA ARG A 32 -4.74 2.56 4.37
C ARG A 32 -5.31 2.58 5.79
N ARG A 33 -5.72 1.42 6.32
CA ARG A 33 -6.24 1.29 7.71
C ARG A 33 -5.16 1.62 8.75
N ALA A 34 -3.89 1.34 8.45
CA ALA A 34 -2.74 1.73 9.25
C ALA A 34 -2.44 3.24 9.20
N GLY A 35 -3.18 3.99 8.38
CA GLY A 35 -3.09 5.44 8.27
C GLY A 35 -2.02 5.93 7.28
N LEU A 36 -1.53 5.07 6.39
CA LEU A 36 -0.65 5.49 5.31
C LEU A 36 -1.44 6.21 4.22
N GLY A 37 -0.87 7.30 3.71
CA GLY A 37 -1.39 7.99 2.53
C GLY A 37 -1.11 7.22 1.24
N GLU A 38 -1.63 7.71 0.12
CA GLU A 38 -1.37 7.11 -1.21
C GLU A 38 0.14 7.05 -1.53
N PRO A 39 0.95 8.12 -1.33
CA PRO A 39 2.38 8.07 -1.66
C PRO A 39 3.16 7.04 -0.83
N ASP A 40 2.84 6.94 0.45
CA ASP A 40 3.45 5.96 1.34
C ASP A 40 3.00 4.54 0.99
N SER A 41 1.73 4.37 0.60
CA SER A 41 1.19 3.09 0.14
C SER A 41 1.87 2.61 -1.15
N VAL A 42 2.13 3.52 -2.11
CA VAL A 42 2.92 3.22 -3.32
C VAL A 42 4.34 2.80 -2.96
N THR A 43 4.96 3.52 -2.02
CA THR A 43 6.31 3.18 -1.55
C THR A 43 6.34 1.81 -0.89
N ALA A 44 5.37 1.51 -0.02
CA ALA A 44 5.22 0.22 0.62
C ALA A 44 5.03 -0.90 -0.41
N VAL A 45 4.07 -0.77 -1.34
CA VAL A 45 3.82 -1.77 -2.39
C VAL A 45 5.08 -2.03 -3.21
N ARG A 46 5.80 -0.98 -3.61
CA ARG A 46 7.08 -1.11 -4.33
C ARG A 46 8.11 -1.95 -3.56
N VAL A 47 8.22 -1.72 -2.25
CA VAL A 47 9.14 -2.46 -1.36
C VAL A 47 8.68 -3.90 -1.11
N LEU A 48 7.38 -4.16 -1.15
CA LEU A 48 6.79 -5.48 -0.95
C LEU A 48 6.89 -6.37 -2.19
N THR A 49 6.64 -5.81 -3.38
CA THR A 49 6.60 -6.57 -4.64
C THR A 49 7.92 -6.53 -5.43
N GLY A 50 8.81 -5.60 -5.10
CA GLY A 50 10.03 -5.34 -5.88
C GLY A 50 9.76 -4.70 -7.25
N SER A 51 8.54 -4.25 -7.52
CA SER A 51 8.16 -3.64 -8.80
C SER A 51 8.76 -2.25 -8.96
N ASP A 52 8.71 -1.70 -10.18
CA ASP A 52 9.04 -0.30 -10.42
C ASP A 52 7.93 0.64 -9.88
N LEU A 53 8.25 1.94 -9.83
CA LEU A 53 7.33 2.97 -9.31
C LEU A 53 6.04 3.08 -10.12
N GLY A 54 6.10 2.95 -11.45
CA GLY A 54 4.93 3.03 -12.32
C GLY A 54 3.97 1.87 -12.06
N THR A 55 4.50 0.65 -11.97
CA THR A 55 3.73 -0.53 -11.63
C THR A 55 3.11 -0.43 -10.24
N ALA A 56 3.89 -0.05 -9.22
CA ALA A 56 3.40 0.12 -7.85
C ALA A 56 2.30 1.19 -7.77
N ARG A 57 2.45 2.29 -8.51
CA ARG A 57 1.44 3.34 -8.59
C ARG A 57 0.16 2.85 -9.24
N LEU A 58 0.24 2.13 -10.36
CA LEU A 58 -0.93 1.56 -11.03
C LEU A 58 -1.69 0.62 -10.08
N VAL A 59 -0.97 -0.28 -9.42
CA VAL A 59 -1.53 -1.22 -8.46
C VAL A 59 -2.30 -0.51 -7.34
N VAL A 60 -1.68 0.48 -6.69
CA VAL A 60 -2.33 1.22 -5.60
C VAL A 60 -3.53 2.00 -6.12
N HIS A 61 -3.37 2.73 -7.23
CA HIS A 61 -4.38 3.63 -7.76
C HIS A 61 -5.61 2.89 -8.31
N HIS A 62 -5.42 1.71 -8.89
CA HIS A 62 -6.50 0.85 -9.39
C HIS A 62 -7.09 -0.08 -8.32
N SER A 63 -6.49 -0.17 -7.13
CA SER A 63 -7.08 -0.94 -6.03
C SER A 63 -8.47 -0.37 -5.66
N PRO A 64 -9.45 -1.20 -5.28
CA PRO A 64 -10.76 -0.74 -4.81
C PRO A 64 -10.65 0.25 -3.64
N VAL A 65 -9.56 0.14 -2.87
CA VAL A 65 -9.24 1.00 -1.74
C VAL A 65 -9.05 2.45 -2.18
N TRP A 66 -8.35 2.72 -3.27
CA TRP A 66 -8.07 4.10 -3.72
C TRP A 66 -8.90 4.52 -4.94
N ALA A 67 -9.53 3.56 -5.64
CA ALA A 67 -10.38 3.81 -6.79
C ALA A 67 -11.59 4.72 -6.47
N ASP A 68 -12.08 4.72 -5.24
CA ASP A 68 -13.19 5.58 -4.80
C ASP A 68 -12.82 7.08 -4.86
N GLN A 69 -11.54 7.41 -4.62
CA GLN A 69 -11.04 8.78 -4.70
C GLN A 69 -11.00 9.34 -6.14
N LEU A 70 -10.93 8.47 -7.16
CA LEU A 70 -11.03 8.90 -8.56
C LEU A 70 -12.45 9.29 -8.97
N ARG A 71 -13.47 8.64 -8.40
CA ARG A 71 -14.87 8.88 -8.79
C ARG A 71 -15.45 10.19 -8.26
N GLY A 72 -14.80 10.80 -7.26
CA GLY A 72 -15.20 12.09 -6.68
C GLY A 72 -14.57 13.32 -7.34
N ARG A 73 -13.79 13.17 -8.42
CA ARG A 73 -13.06 14.25 -9.11
C ARG A 73 -13.55 14.49 -10.54
N GLY A 74 -14.84 14.28 -10.77
CA GLY A 74 -15.57 14.61 -12.01
C GLY A 74 -16.42 15.86 -11.86
#